data_AF-A0A3L8AE36-F1
#
_entry.id   AF-A0A3L8AE36-F1
#
_cell.length_a   1.000
_cell.length_b   1.000
_cell.length_c   1.000
_cell.angle_alpha   90.00
_cell.angle_beta   90.00
_cell.angle_gamma   90.00
#
_symmetry.space_group_name_H-M   'P 1'
#
loop_
_entity.id
_entity.type
_entity.pdbx_description
1 polymer ?
#
loop_
_entity_poly.entity_id
_entity_poly.type
_entity_poly.pdbx_seq_one_letter_code
_entity_poly.pdbx_strand_id
1 'polypeptide(L)'
;MIMKRIINTKILMSMLSLLLVSACNNDDAISFDTSKVGQVEDFVDKRDGHVYRCVQIGDQIWMMDNLAYHLDKGSYEGCFTWDELIFDFNKITIPITNQQFIKIYGDLLDSPNHDWSVEQPDMDINKMRGYLTKLENGAAGYTQSLVLSVTRRYTVFFNLLNEKISEEKEKLKPQFIKEAAKAHLRDAEAANGEYSKAYGLLYSLDAARKAVPEGWRIPSDKDWMKLETTLGMPASELEKTDAWRGDGCGDFIKVGGSALFEAKMGGCNAWSSSGHQYILQGECGYFWTDEEWTTIHVGNNTDSDDNEGSSQENVRQGIIRQVALYSPMIWRGTTRLDGNGRPVCYSVRCVKDAR
;
A
#
# COMPACT_ATOMS: atom_id res chain seq x y z
N MET A 1 -43.04 31.92 45.10
CA MET A 1 -42.42 32.58 43.93
C MET A 1 -42.36 31.54 42.81
N ILE A 2 -43.24 31.67 41.80
CA ILE A 2 -43.32 30.92 40.51
C ILE A 2 -43.46 29.37 40.67
N MET A 3 -44.63 28.71 40.74
CA MET A 3 -45.78 28.59 39.79
C MET A 3 -45.31 28.23 38.36
N LYS A 4 -45.42 27.00 37.82
CA LYS A 4 -46.65 26.25 37.46
C LYS A 4 -46.32 24.82 36.95
N ARG A 5 -47.13 23.83 37.41
CA ARG A 5 -47.87 22.75 36.69
C ARG A 5 -47.19 22.02 35.50
N ILE A 6 -46.91 20.72 35.58
CA ILE A 6 -47.82 19.56 35.36
C ILE A 6 -48.57 19.64 34.02
N ILE A 7 -48.35 18.65 33.13
CA ILE A 7 -49.39 17.83 32.46
C ILE A 7 -48.74 16.54 31.93
N ASN A 8 -49.21 15.40 32.45
CA ASN A 8 -49.12 14.08 31.83
C ASN A 8 -50.23 13.97 30.78
N THR A 9 -49.92 13.51 29.57
CA THR A 9 -50.95 12.91 28.68
C THR A 9 -50.34 11.80 27.83
N LYS A 10 -50.83 10.57 28.05
CA LYS A 10 -50.66 9.42 27.14
C LYS A 10 -51.45 9.66 25.85
N ILE A 11 -50.87 9.44 24.67
CA ILE A 11 -51.63 9.02 23.47
C ILE A 11 -50.79 8.01 22.67
N LEU A 12 -51.42 6.86 22.43
CA LEU A 12 -51.01 5.73 21.59
C LEU A 12 -51.85 5.78 20.29
N MET A 13 -51.29 5.24 19.20
CA MET A 13 -51.90 4.91 17.89
C MET A 13 -52.20 6.05 16.90
N SER A 14 -51.65 5.96 15.69
CA SER A 14 -52.41 5.57 14.48
C SER A 14 -51.57 5.72 13.20
N MET A 15 -51.71 4.73 12.32
CA MET A 15 -51.27 4.70 10.92
C MET A 15 -51.81 5.86 10.05
N LEU A 16 -51.28 5.91 8.81
CA LEU A 16 -51.79 6.52 7.57
C LEU A 16 -51.22 7.93 7.31
N SER A 17 -50.49 8.18 6.22
CA SER A 17 -51.00 8.02 4.85
C SER A 17 -49.87 7.94 3.83
N LEU A 18 -49.94 6.94 2.95
CA LEU A 18 -49.29 6.96 1.65
C LEU A 18 -49.73 8.23 0.90
N LEU A 19 -48.77 9.07 0.52
CA LEU A 19 -48.92 9.98 -0.60
C LEU A 19 -47.98 9.50 -1.70
N LEU A 20 -48.49 8.56 -2.51
CA LEU A 20 -47.94 8.25 -3.82
C LEU A 20 -48.22 9.45 -4.73
N VAL A 21 -47.25 10.35 -4.85
CA VAL A 21 -47.22 11.28 -5.98
C VAL A 21 -46.64 10.50 -7.16
N SER A 22 -47.53 10.01 -8.02
CA SER A 22 -47.21 9.41 -9.30
C SER A 22 -46.68 10.51 -10.23
N ALA A 23 -45.36 10.69 -10.24
CA ALA A 23 -44.66 11.29 -11.37
C ALA A 23 -44.27 10.15 -12.31
N CYS A 24 -45.04 9.95 -13.37
CA CYS A 24 -44.65 9.02 -14.43
C CYS A 24 -43.52 9.66 -15.24
N ASN A 25 -42.28 9.36 -14.87
CA ASN A 25 -41.21 9.22 -15.84
C ASN A 25 -40.99 7.72 -16.06
N ASN A 26 -40.75 7.31 -17.30
CA ASN A 26 -40.40 5.93 -17.65
C ASN A 26 -38.98 5.61 -17.20
N ASP A 27 -38.72 5.66 -15.90
CA ASP A 27 -37.44 5.41 -15.27
C ASP A 27 -37.59 4.17 -14.39
N ASP A 28 -37.29 2.99 -14.94
CA ASP A 28 -37.10 1.79 -14.12
C ASP A 28 -35.86 2.01 -13.26
N ALA A 29 -36.01 2.68 -12.13
CA ALA A 29 -34.94 2.89 -11.16
C ALA A 29 -34.36 1.53 -10.77
N ILE A 30 -33.03 1.39 -10.85
CA ILE A 30 -32.37 0.12 -10.49
C ILE A 30 -32.74 -0.22 -9.04
N SER A 31 -33.39 -1.36 -8.85
CA SER A 31 -33.76 -1.86 -7.53
C SER A 31 -32.74 -2.90 -7.05
N PHE A 32 -32.14 -2.66 -5.89
CA PHE A 32 -31.22 -3.60 -5.25
C PHE A 32 -31.92 -4.43 -4.16
N ASP A 33 -31.85 -5.75 -4.28
CA ASP A 33 -32.35 -6.69 -3.27
C ASP A 33 -31.35 -6.79 -2.10
N THR A 34 -31.60 -6.02 -1.04
CA THR A 34 -30.74 -5.98 0.15
C THR A 34 -30.72 -7.30 0.92
N SER A 35 -31.61 -8.27 0.62
CA SER A 35 -31.52 -9.61 1.21
C SER A 35 -30.29 -10.40 0.73
N LYS A 36 -29.62 -9.92 -0.34
CA LYS A 36 -28.33 -10.44 -0.82
C LYS A 36 -27.13 -9.96 -0.01
N VAL A 37 -27.33 -9.07 0.97
CA VAL A 37 -26.27 -8.56 1.85
C VAL A 37 -26.30 -9.32 3.17
N GLY A 38 -25.18 -9.94 3.51
CA GLY A 38 -25.00 -10.71 4.74
C GLY A 38 -23.85 -10.16 5.58
N GLN A 39 -24.05 -10.08 6.89
CA GLN A 39 -22.94 -9.84 7.82
C GLN A 39 -22.09 -11.11 7.94
N VAL A 40 -20.78 -10.95 7.96
CA VAL A 40 -19.81 -12.03 8.15
C VAL A 40 -18.76 -11.60 9.17
N GLU A 41 -17.95 -12.54 9.64
CA GLU A 41 -16.86 -12.22 10.56
C GLU A 41 -15.79 -11.33 9.91
N ASP A 42 -15.28 -10.38 10.70
CA ASP A 42 -14.13 -9.55 10.32
C ASP A 42 -12.87 -10.41 10.11
N PHE A 43 -11.98 -9.94 9.25
CA PHE A 43 -10.71 -10.61 8.97
C PHE A 43 -9.56 -9.95 9.73
N VAL A 44 -8.84 -10.75 10.54
CA VAL A 44 -7.61 -10.31 11.19
C VAL A 44 -6.41 -10.77 10.36
N ASP A 45 -5.68 -9.81 9.80
CA ASP A 45 -4.43 -10.09 9.09
C ASP A 45 -3.32 -10.41 10.07
N LYS A 46 -2.84 -11.66 10.07
CA LYS A 46 -1.81 -12.12 11.01
C LYS A 46 -0.44 -11.49 10.76
N ARG A 47 -0.22 -10.87 9.59
CA ARG A 47 1.07 -10.30 9.21
C ARG A 47 1.36 -8.99 9.94
N ASP A 48 0.32 -8.20 10.25
CA ASP A 48 0.42 -6.89 10.91
C ASP A 48 -0.57 -6.68 12.06
N GLY A 49 -1.53 -7.59 12.26
CA GLY A 49 -2.59 -7.49 13.28
C GLY A 49 -3.76 -6.59 12.87
N HIS A 50 -3.81 -6.10 11.63
CA HIS A 50 -4.89 -5.23 11.17
C HIS A 50 -6.21 -6.00 11.06
N VAL A 51 -7.31 -5.36 11.48
CA VAL A 51 -8.65 -5.94 11.41
C VAL A 51 -9.43 -5.26 10.29
N TYR A 52 -9.82 -6.04 9.29
CA TYR A 52 -10.63 -5.59 8.15
C TYR A 52 -12.07 -6.04 8.35
N ARG A 53 -13.00 -5.09 8.36
CA ARG A 53 -14.43 -5.43 8.38
C ARG A 53 -14.81 -6.13 7.09
N CYS A 54 -15.76 -7.06 7.15
CA CYS A 54 -16.15 -7.87 5.99
C CYS A 54 -17.67 -7.93 5.81
N VAL A 55 -18.10 -8.02 4.55
CA VAL A 55 -19.52 -8.16 4.17
C VAL A 55 -19.65 -9.20 3.06
N GLN A 56 -20.72 -10.00 3.12
CA GLN A 56 -21.12 -10.83 1.99
C GLN A 56 -22.11 -10.06 1.12
N ILE A 57 -21.86 -10.04 -0.20
CA ILE A 57 -22.78 -9.48 -1.20
C ILE A 57 -22.92 -10.53 -2.31
N GLY A 58 -24.11 -11.12 -2.42
CA GLY A 58 -24.33 -12.23 -3.34
C GLY A 58 -23.48 -13.47 -2.99
N ASP A 59 -22.71 -13.96 -3.96
CA ASP A 59 -21.80 -15.12 -3.82
C ASP A 59 -20.37 -14.74 -3.43
N GLN A 60 -20.13 -13.48 -3.03
CA GLN A 60 -18.79 -12.97 -2.69
C GLN A 60 -18.72 -12.36 -1.31
N ILE A 61 -17.58 -12.50 -0.65
CA ILE A 61 -17.23 -11.80 0.58
C ILE A 61 -16.19 -10.73 0.25
N TRP A 62 -16.50 -9.48 0.61
CA TRP A 62 -15.69 -8.30 0.36
C TRP A 62 -15.19 -7.71 1.67
N MET A 63 -13.95 -7.20 1.69
CA MET A 63 -13.53 -6.29 2.75
C MET A 63 -14.31 -4.98 2.63
N MET A 64 -14.80 -4.44 3.73
CA MET A 64 -15.43 -3.10 3.82
C MET A 64 -14.39 -1.99 4.04
N ASP A 65 -13.14 -2.36 4.30
CA ASP A 65 -12.01 -1.46 4.43
C ASP A 65 -11.06 -1.65 3.24
N ASN A 66 -10.43 -0.57 2.79
CA ASN A 66 -9.33 -0.65 1.83
C ASN A 66 -8.14 -1.34 2.49
N LEU A 67 -7.39 -2.12 1.70
CA LEU A 67 -6.15 -2.73 2.15
C LEU A 67 -5.19 -1.67 2.71
N ALA A 68 -4.59 -1.95 3.86
CA ALA A 68 -3.68 -1.06 4.56
C ALA A 68 -2.36 -1.76 4.99
N TYR A 69 -2.08 -2.93 4.40
CA TYR A 69 -0.86 -3.68 4.65
C TYR A 69 0.37 -2.97 4.07
N HIS A 70 1.25 -2.47 4.93
CA HIS A 70 2.47 -1.79 4.49
C HIS A 70 3.56 -2.80 4.10
N LEU A 71 3.99 -2.77 2.83
CA LEU A 71 5.09 -3.62 2.33
C LEU A 71 6.41 -3.29 3.04
N ASP A 72 7.30 -4.28 3.18
CA ASP A 72 8.56 -4.11 3.91
C ASP A 72 9.44 -2.97 3.37
N LYS A 73 9.35 -2.65 2.08
CA LYS A 73 10.08 -1.52 1.48
C LYS A 73 9.22 -0.31 1.13
N GLY A 74 7.95 -0.30 1.56
CA GLY A 74 7.02 0.82 1.39
C GLY A 74 6.92 1.31 -0.05
N SER A 75 7.05 2.63 -0.23
CA SER A 75 6.89 3.32 -1.51
C SER A 75 7.90 2.89 -2.58
N TYR A 76 9.06 2.35 -2.21
CA TYR A 76 9.99 1.78 -3.19
C TYR A 76 9.38 0.58 -3.94
N GLU A 77 8.52 -0.19 -3.28
CA GLU A 77 7.86 -1.35 -3.88
C GLU A 77 6.48 -1.05 -4.46
N GLY A 78 6.08 0.22 -4.50
CA GLY A 78 4.79 0.62 -5.02
C GLY A 78 3.68 0.73 -3.96
N CYS A 79 4.01 0.79 -2.67
CA CYS A 79 3.04 0.90 -1.57
C CYS A 79 3.14 2.27 -0.91
N PHE A 80 2.12 3.12 -1.05
CA PHE A 80 2.16 4.54 -0.71
C PHE A 80 1.03 4.94 0.22
N THR A 81 1.27 5.97 1.03
CA THR A 81 0.22 6.88 1.50
C THR A 81 0.03 8.08 0.56
N TRP A 82 -0.88 8.98 0.90
CA TRP A 82 -1.15 10.18 0.11
C TRP A 82 0.04 11.13 0.07
N ASP A 83 0.36 11.61 -1.13
CA ASP A 83 1.47 12.54 -1.41
C ASP A 83 2.85 12.06 -0.92
N GLU A 84 3.03 10.74 -0.76
CA GLU A 84 4.31 10.16 -0.35
C GLU A 84 5.28 10.10 -1.54
N LEU A 85 6.53 10.56 -1.30
CA LEU A 85 7.64 10.41 -2.23
C LEU A 85 8.24 9.01 -2.17
N ILE A 86 8.87 8.55 -3.26
CA ILE A 86 9.54 7.25 -3.29
C ILE A 86 10.67 7.20 -2.25
N PHE A 87 10.63 6.17 -1.40
CA PHE A 87 11.66 5.89 -0.42
C PHE A 87 13.03 5.60 -1.07
N ASP A 88 14.08 6.31 -0.61
CA ASP A 88 15.44 6.21 -1.13
C ASP A 88 16.36 5.45 -0.17
N PHE A 89 16.70 4.20 -0.54
CA PHE A 89 17.58 3.36 0.29
C PHE A 89 19.01 3.89 0.41
N ASN A 90 19.47 4.75 -0.50
CA ASN A 90 20.85 5.24 -0.47
C ASN A 90 21.12 6.12 0.76
N LYS A 91 20.07 6.58 1.44
CA LYS A 91 20.16 7.37 2.68
C LYS A 91 20.29 6.51 3.94
N ILE A 92 20.16 5.19 3.82
CA ILE A 92 20.19 4.29 4.98
C ILE A 92 21.63 4.04 5.42
N THR A 93 21.91 4.34 6.69
CA THR A 93 23.14 3.90 7.36
C THR A 93 22.83 2.67 8.20
N ILE A 94 23.62 1.61 8.04
CA ILE A 94 23.53 0.38 8.84
C ILE A 94 24.62 0.42 9.92
N PRO A 95 24.29 0.83 11.16
CA PRO A 95 25.24 0.81 12.26
C PRO A 95 25.52 -0.62 12.74
N ILE A 96 26.77 -0.88 13.10
CA ILE A 96 27.15 -2.06 13.89
C ILE A 96 27.30 -1.60 15.33
N THR A 97 26.62 -2.28 16.27
CA THR A 97 26.76 -1.96 17.70
C THR A 97 28.16 -2.29 18.20
N ASN A 98 28.58 -1.69 19.32
CA ASN A 98 29.88 -2.03 19.92
C ASN A 98 29.97 -3.54 20.25
N GLN A 99 28.88 -4.14 20.71
CA GLN A 99 28.82 -5.58 21.01
C GLN A 99 29.06 -6.43 19.75
N GLN A 100 28.39 -6.13 18.64
CA GLN A 100 28.60 -6.83 17.38
C GLN A 100 30.02 -6.61 16.83
N PHE A 101 30.53 -5.38 16.89
CA PHE A 101 31.88 -5.06 16.44
C PHE A 101 32.94 -5.83 17.24
N ILE A 102 32.84 -5.83 18.57
CA ILE A 102 33.74 -6.55 19.47
C ILE A 102 33.70 -8.05 19.17
N LYS A 103 32.50 -8.61 18.97
CA LYS A 103 32.33 -10.02 18.62
C LYS A 103 33.00 -10.36 17.29
N ILE A 104 32.71 -9.61 16.22
CA ILE A 104 33.28 -9.84 14.88
C ILE A 104 34.81 -9.76 14.93
N TYR A 105 35.33 -8.74 15.60
CA TYR A 105 36.77 -8.54 15.74
C TYR A 105 37.40 -9.68 16.54
N GLY A 106 36.84 -10.01 17.71
CA GLY A 106 37.34 -11.06 18.59
C GLY A 106 37.33 -12.43 17.91
N ASP A 107 36.23 -12.79 17.25
CA ASP A 107 36.09 -14.05 16.51
C ASP A 107 37.13 -14.16 15.38
N LEU A 108 37.47 -13.06 14.70
CA LEU A 108 38.53 -13.04 13.69
C LEU A 108 39.91 -13.18 14.32
N LEU A 109 40.18 -12.41 15.40
CA LEU A 109 41.46 -12.43 16.09
C LEU A 109 41.78 -13.82 16.65
N ASP A 110 40.76 -14.52 17.14
CA ASP A 110 40.86 -15.83 17.78
C ASP A 110 40.52 -16.99 16.82
N SER A 111 40.36 -16.71 15.52
CA SER A 111 40.02 -17.70 14.50
C SER A 111 41.12 -18.77 14.38
N PRO A 112 40.80 -20.07 14.46
CA PRO A 112 41.79 -21.14 14.30
C PRO A 112 42.30 -21.27 12.86
N ASN A 113 41.64 -20.60 11.90
CA ASN A 113 42.03 -20.61 10.48
C ASN A 113 43.15 -19.61 10.17
N HIS A 114 43.56 -18.80 11.15
CA HIS A 114 44.62 -17.82 10.97
C HIS A 114 45.72 -18.00 12.02
N ASP A 115 46.96 -18.02 11.55
CA ASP A 115 48.13 -17.89 12.42
C ASP A 115 48.73 -16.51 12.19
N TRP A 116 48.25 -15.54 12.98
CA TRP A 116 48.70 -14.16 12.84
C TRP A 116 50.18 -13.96 13.10
N SER A 117 50.83 -14.85 13.85
CA SER A 117 52.27 -14.76 14.08
C SER A 117 53.08 -15.07 12.82
N VAL A 118 52.49 -15.82 11.89
CA VAL A 118 53.06 -16.16 10.58
C VAL A 118 52.56 -15.20 9.51
N GLU A 119 51.26 -14.94 9.45
CA GLU A 119 50.64 -14.09 8.44
C GLU A 119 51.00 -12.62 8.61
N GLN A 120 51.16 -12.16 9.86
CA GLN A 120 51.46 -10.78 10.20
C GLN A 120 52.37 -10.66 11.45
N PRO A 121 53.68 -10.98 11.32
CA PRO A 121 54.58 -11.13 12.47
C PRO A 121 54.69 -9.91 13.41
N ASP A 122 54.46 -8.70 12.90
CA ASP A 122 54.49 -7.45 13.68
C ASP A 122 53.18 -7.16 14.45
N MET A 123 52.19 -8.05 14.37
CA MET A 123 50.89 -7.88 15.01
C MET A 123 50.92 -8.33 16.47
N ASP A 124 50.80 -7.36 17.39
CA ASP A 124 50.69 -7.63 18.83
C ASP A 124 49.23 -7.95 19.21
N ILE A 125 48.93 -9.24 19.29
CA ILE A 125 47.58 -9.76 19.63
C ILE A 125 47.10 -9.25 20.99
N ASN A 126 47.98 -9.14 21.99
CA ASN A 126 47.60 -8.66 23.33
C ASN A 126 47.21 -7.19 23.30
N LYS A 127 47.96 -6.38 22.55
CA LYS A 127 47.62 -4.97 22.34
C LYS A 127 46.29 -4.82 21.61
N MET A 128 46.03 -5.65 20.60
CA MET A 128 44.76 -5.69 19.85
C MET A 128 43.58 -6.02 20.78
N ARG A 129 43.72 -7.05 21.64
CA ARG A 129 42.73 -7.37 22.69
C ARG A 129 42.54 -6.23 23.69
N GLY A 130 43.60 -5.51 24.03
CA GLY A 130 43.54 -4.33 24.90
C GLY A 130 42.69 -3.20 24.34
N TYR A 131 42.71 -2.97 23.02
CA TYR A 131 41.82 -2.01 22.36
C TYR A 131 40.35 -2.43 22.46
N LEU A 132 40.05 -3.72 22.26
CA LEU A 132 38.68 -4.25 22.42
C LEU A 132 38.16 -4.11 23.84
N THR A 133 38.98 -4.49 24.84
CA THR A 133 38.60 -4.39 26.26
C THR A 133 38.27 -2.94 26.66
N LYS A 134 39.00 -1.97 26.12
CA LYS A 134 38.73 -0.55 26.38
C LYS A 134 37.47 -0.05 25.67
N LEU A 135 37.19 -0.52 24.45
CA LEU A 135 35.95 -0.24 23.76
C LEU A 135 34.74 -0.83 24.50
N GLU A 136 34.86 -2.07 24.98
CA GLU A 136 33.83 -2.77 25.76
C GLU A 136 33.49 -2.03 27.06
N ASN A 137 34.52 -1.59 27.79
CA ASN A 137 34.37 -0.85 29.04
C ASN A 137 33.97 0.63 28.85
N GLY A 138 33.75 1.08 27.61
CA GLY A 138 33.39 2.47 27.34
C GLY A 138 34.47 3.49 27.72
N ALA A 139 35.75 3.11 27.65
CA ALA A 139 36.85 3.99 28.01
C ALA A 139 36.87 5.24 27.10
N ALA A 140 37.06 6.42 27.70
CA ALA A 140 37.06 7.68 26.98
C ALA A 140 38.06 7.67 25.79
N GLY A 141 37.58 8.06 24.61
CA GLY A 141 38.36 8.08 23.36
C GLY A 141 38.42 6.76 22.60
N TYR A 142 37.93 5.64 23.16
CA TYR A 142 37.92 4.35 22.48
C TYR A 142 36.61 4.17 21.70
N THR A 143 36.68 4.38 20.39
CA THR A 143 35.57 4.20 19.44
C THR A 143 35.87 3.07 18.46
N GLN A 144 34.84 2.54 17.78
CA GLN A 144 35.05 1.60 16.67
C GLN A 144 35.98 2.17 15.60
N SER A 145 35.88 3.47 15.30
CA SER A 145 36.77 4.15 14.35
C SER A 145 38.22 4.12 14.80
N LEU A 146 38.50 4.39 16.09
CA LEU A 146 39.85 4.28 16.64
C LEU A 146 40.37 2.85 16.52
N VAL A 147 39.59 1.87 16.99
CA VAL A 147 39.99 0.45 16.95
C VAL A 147 40.26 -0.01 15.52
N LEU A 148 39.40 0.37 14.58
CA LEU A 148 39.59 0.08 13.16
C LEU A 148 40.84 0.79 12.61
N SER A 149 41.11 2.04 12.99
CA SER A 149 42.27 2.80 12.51
C SER A 149 43.60 2.14 12.90
N VAL A 150 43.71 1.61 14.11
CA VAL A 150 44.96 0.97 14.57
C VAL A 150 45.21 -0.37 13.86
N THR A 151 44.16 -1.00 13.33
CA THR A 151 44.30 -2.25 12.55
C THR A 151 44.76 -2.02 11.11
N ARG A 152 44.68 -0.79 10.57
CA ARG A 152 45.01 -0.49 9.16
C ARG A 152 46.43 -0.87 8.73
N ARG A 153 47.38 -0.86 9.67
CA ARG A 153 48.76 -1.29 9.42
C ARG A 153 48.91 -2.80 9.20
N TYR A 154 47.90 -3.56 9.60
CA TYR A 154 47.82 -5.01 9.49
C TYR A 154 46.84 -5.36 8.36
N THR A 155 47.28 -5.20 7.11
CA THR A 155 46.41 -5.15 5.93
C THR A 155 45.55 -6.40 5.74
N VAL A 156 46.09 -7.60 5.99
CA VAL A 156 45.34 -8.86 5.87
C VAL A 156 44.20 -8.90 6.89
N PHE A 157 44.51 -8.69 8.18
CA PHE A 157 43.50 -8.63 9.24
C PHE A 157 42.49 -7.51 9.02
N PHE A 158 42.95 -6.32 8.65
CA PHE A 158 42.08 -5.16 8.37
C PHE A 158 41.08 -5.45 7.26
N ASN A 159 41.53 -6.06 6.15
CA ASN A 159 40.67 -6.39 5.03
C ASN A 159 39.63 -7.44 5.43
N LEU A 160 40.05 -8.52 6.09
CA LEU A 160 39.14 -9.57 6.59
C LEU A 160 38.15 -9.03 7.62
N LEU A 161 38.57 -8.11 8.49
CA LEU A 161 37.68 -7.46 9.45
C LEU A 161 36.62 -6.62 8.74
N ASN A 162 37.01 -5.82 7.75
CA ASN A 162 36.05 -5.03 6.97
C ASN A 162 35.11 -5.90 6.14
N GLU A 163 35.58 -7.02 5.62
CA GLU A 163 34.74 -8.02 4.93
C GLU A 163 33.69 -8.57 5.89
N LYS A 164 34.09 -9.08 7.07
CA LYS A 164 33.15 -9.60 8.07
C LYS A 164 32.16 -8.54 8.58
N ILE A 165 32.60 -7.30 8.75
CA ILE A 165 31.72 -6.17 9.08
C ILE A 165 30.71 -5.92 7.95
N SER A 166 31.14 -5.99 6.70
CA SER A 166 30.27 -5.79 5.54
C SER A 166 29.26 -6.93 5.39
N GLU A 167 29.67 -8.18 5.60
CA GLU A 167 28.78 -9.34 5.66
C GLU A 167 27.71 -9.17 6.74
N GLU A 168 28.09 -8.72 7.93
CA GLU A 168 27.13 -8.48 9.01
C GLU A 168 26.15 -7.35 8.64
N LYS A 169 26.63 -6.27 8.03
CA LYS A 169 25.75 -5.20 7.55
C LYS A 169 24.75 -5.69 6.51
N GLU A 170 25.17 -6.52 5.56
CA GLU A 170 24.26 -7.10 4.56
C GLU A 170 23.21 -8.02 5.20
N LYS A 171 23.53 -8.75 6.27
CA LYS A 171 22.53 -9.52 7.04
C LYS A 171 21.50 -8.63 7.73
N LEU A 172 21.94 -7.49 8.27
CA LEU A 172 21.07 -6.54 8.99
C LEU A 172 20.24 -5.65 8.06
N LYS A 173 20.70 -5.47 6.81
CA LYS A 173 20.12 -4.56 5.82
C LYS A 173 18.61 -4.68 5.63
N PRO A 174 18.00 -5.89 5.50
CA PRO A 174 16.55 -5.99 5.33
C PRO A 174 15.77 -5.40 6.51
N GLN A 175 16.24 -5.62 7.75
CA GLN A 175 15.59 -5.08 8.94
C GLN A 175 15.69 -3.55 8.99
N PHE A 176 16.86 -2.99 8.71
CA PHE A 176 17.05 -1.54 8.68
C PHE A 176 16.25 -0.87 7.56
N ILE A 177 16.15 -1.50 6.39
CA ILE A 177 15.30 -1.04 5.30
C ILE A 177 13.84 -0.98 5.76
N LYS A 178 13.35 -2.04 6.39
CA LYS A 178 11.96 -2.11 6.87
C LYS A 178 11.63 -1.02 7.88
N GLU A 179 12.50 -0.81 8.85
CA GLU A 179 12.28 0.23 9.87
C GLU A 179 12.41 1.65 9.30
N ALA A 180 13.33 1.86 8.36
CA ALA A 180 13.47 3.15 7.68
C ALA A 180 12.27 3.45 6.74
N ALA A 181 11.75 2.46 6.02
CA ALA A 181 10.55 2.60 5.21
C ALA A 181 9.32 2.95 6.06
N LYS A 182 9.15 2.30 7.23
CA LYS A 182 8.09 2.67 8.18
C LYS A 182 8.26 4.07 8.76
N ALA A 183 9.49 4.51 9.02
CA ALA A 183 9.75 5.88 9.45
C ALA A 183 9.36 6.88 8.36
N HIS A 184 9.74 6.60 7.11
CA HIS A 184 9.38 7.40 5.94
C HIS A 184 7.85 7.49 5.75
N LEU A 185 7.12 6.38 5.89
CA LEU A 185 5.65 6.39 5.90
C LEU A 185 5.11 7.32 7.01
N ARG A 186 5.61 7.17 8.24
CA ARG A 186 5.12 7.98 9.38
C ARG A 186 5.32 9.48 9.15
N ASP A 187 6.44 9.87 8.55
CA ASP A 187 6.71 11.27 8.23
C ASP A 187 5.72 11.79 7.17
N ALA A 188 5.39 10.99 6.16
CA ALA A 188 4.38 11.32 5.15
C ALA A 188 2.95 11.39 5.75
N GLU A 189 2.57 10.43 6.59
CA GLU A 189 1.28 10.40 7.29
C GLU A 189 1.09 11.63 8.20
N ALA A 190 2.14 12.03 8.92
CA ALA A 190 2.10 13.23 9.75
C ALA A 190 1.84 14.50 8.92
N ALA A 191 2.29 14.54 7.67
CA ALA A 191 2.08 15.66 6.76
C ALA A 191 0.71 15.63 6.07
N ASN A 192 0.13 14.45 5.83
CA ASN A 192 -1.11 14.28 5.07
C ASN A 192 -2.37 14.07 5.96
N GLY A 193 -2.22 14.20 7.28
CA GLY A 193 -3.34 14.09 8.22
C GLY A 193 -3.74 12.66 8.53
N GLU A 194 -2.79 11.73 8.52
CA GLU A 194 -2.99 10.31 8.79
C GLU A 194 -3.96 9.65 7.79
N TYR A 195 -3.73 9.93 6.49
CA TYR A 195 -4.51 9.44 5.36
C TYR A 195 -4.87 7.95 5.49
N SER A 196 -3.89 7.10 5.79
CA SER A 196 -4.12 5.65 5.75
C SER A 196 -5.08 5.15 6.82
N LYS A 197 -5.25 5.88 7.92
CA LYS A 197 -6.27 5.56 8.94
C LYS A 197 -7.69 5.70 8.38
N ALA A 198 -7.91 6.68 7.51
CA ALA A 198 -9.21 6.89 6.89
C ALA A 198 -9.39 5.99 5.66
N TYR A 199 -8.38 5.92 4.80
CA TYR A 199 -8.52 5.43 3.42
C TYR A 199 -7.74 4.16 3.09
N GLY A 200 -6.96 3.60 4.01
CA GLY A 200 -6.00 2.53 3.70
C GLY A 200 -4.81 3.06 2.89
N LEU A 201 -4.05 2.18 2.25
CA LEU A 201 -2.89 2.55 1.44
C LEU A 201 -3.21 2.46 -0.06
N LEU A 202 -2.40 3.15 -0.86
CA LEU A 202 -2.43 3.10 -2.31
C LEU A 202 -1.33 2.17 -2.80
N TYR A 203 -1.64 1.33 -3.78
CA TYR A 203 -0.72 0.32 -4.29
C TYR A 203 -0.59 0.45 -5.79
N SER A 204 0.59 0.24 -6.36
CA SER A 204 0.70 -0.22 -7.75
C SER A 204 0.09 -1.62 -7.88
N LEU A 205 -0.27 -2.05 -9.09
CA LEU A 205 -0.85 -3.39 -9.27
C LEU A 205 0.11 -4.50 -8.79
N ASP A 206 1.40 -4.38 -9.09
CA ASP A 206 2.42 -5.33 -8.64
C ASP A 206 2.61 -5.30 -7.11
N ALA A 207 2.48 -4.13 -6.47
CA ALA A 207 2.50 -4.00 -5.02
C ALA A 207 1.26 -4.63 -4.37
N ALA A 208 0.09 -4.42 -4.97
CA ALA A 208 -1.17 -4.99 -4.52
C ALA A 208 -1.08 -6.53 -4.50
N ARG A 209 -0.52 -7.14 -5.55
CA ARG A 209 -0.35 -8.60 -5.65
C ARG A 209 0.53 -9.17 -4.54
N LYS A 210 1.52 -8.41 -4.07
CA LYS A 210 2.35 -8.77 -2.91
C LYS A 210 1.63 -8.53 -1.58
N ALA A 211 0.77 -7.52 -1.52
CA ALA A 211 0.14 -7.05 -0.29
C ALA A 211 -1.12 -7.83 0.09
N VAL A 212 -1.86 -8.40 -0.86
CA VAL A 212 -3.09 -9.15 -0.56
C VAL A 212 -2.81 -10.36 0.35
N PRO A 213 -3.59 -10.56 1.42
CA PRO A 213 -3.40 -11.69 2.34
C PRO A 213 -3.79 -13.03 1.73
N GLU A 214 -3.20 -14.11 2.25
CA GLU A 214 -3.55 -15.48 1.85
C GLU A 214 -5.06 -15.75 2.02
N GLY A 215 -5.65 -16.43 1.04
CA GLY A 215 -7.09 -16.73 1.01
C GLY A 215 -7.98 -15.57 0.54
N TRP A 216 -7.40 -14.41 0.22
CA TRP A 216 -8.04 -13.29 -0.44
C TRP A 216 -7.38 -13.02 -1.79
N ARG A 217 -8.06 -12.26 -2.66
CA ARG A 217 -7.53 -11.81 -3.95
C ARG A 217 -7.79 -10.33 -4.18
N ILE A 218 -6.98 -9.71 -5.05
CA ILE A 218 -7.41 -8.50 -5.75
C ILE A 218 -8.63 -8.91 -6.58
N PRO A 219 -9.73 -8.15 -6.58
CA PRO A 219 -10.88 -8.47 -7.41
C PRO A 219 -10.48 -8.54 -8.89
N SER A 220 -10.92 -9.56 -9.60
CA SER A 220 -10.94 -9.51 -11.07
C SER A 220 -12.04 -8.57 -11.57
N ASP A 221 -12.00 -8.20 -12.84
CA ASP A 221 -13.07 -7.50 -13.53
C ASP A 221 -14.38 -8.30 -13.46
N LYS A 222 -14.27 -9.64 -13.52
CA LYS A 222 -15.41 -10.54 -13.32
C LYS A 222 -15.95 -10.50 -11.89
N ASP A 223 -15.09 -10.36 -10.89
CA ASP A 223 -15.54 -10.21 -9.50
C ASP A 223 -16.36 -8.95 -9.33
N TRP A 224 -15.92 -7.83 -9.90
CA TRP A 224 -16.69 -6.58 -9.93
C TRP A 224 -17.99 -6.73 -10.70
N MET A 225 -18.00 -7.39 -11.85
CA MET A 225 -19.22 -7.61 -12.62
C MET A 225 -20.25 -8.46 -11.86
N LYS A 226 -19.84 -9.44 -11.05
CA LYS A 226 -20.75 -10.18 -10.16
C LYS A 226 -21.39 -9.30 -9.09
N LEU A 227 -20.58 -8.46 -8.44
CA LEU A 227 -21.06 -7.46 -7.49
C LEU A 227 -22.06 -6.52 -8.18
N GLU A 228 -21.69 -5.93 -9.31
CA GLU A 228 -22.52 -5.01 -10.10
C GLU A 228 -23.83 -5.65 -10.56
N THR A 229 -23.80 -6.91 -11.00
CA THR A 229 -25.01 -7.69 -11.34
C THR A 229 -25.91 -7.85 -10.12
N THR A 230 -25.34 -8.15 -8.96
CA THR A 230 -26.08 -8.27 -7.69
C THR A 230 -26.73 -6.96 -7.28
N LEU A 231 -26.11 -5.82 -7.60
CA LEU A 231 -26.65 -4.48 -7.39
C LEU A 231 -27.77 -4.10 -8.39
N GLY A 232 -28.05 -4.95 -9.38
CA GLY A 232 -29.07 -4.71 -10.40
C GLY A 232 -28.55 -4.01 -11.66
N MET A 233 -27.24 -3.99 -11.89
CA MET A 233 -26.67 -3.40 -13.11
C MET A 233 -27.26 -4.08 -14.37
N PRO A 234 -27.78 -3.33 -15.35
CA PRO A 234 -28.35 -3.93 -16.55
C PRO A 234 -27.28 -4.66 -17.35
N ALA A 235 -27.63 -5.84 -17.89
CA ALA A 235 -26.71 -6.67 -18.68
C ALA A 235 -26.13 -5.92 -19.90
N SER A 236 -26.89 -5.01 -20.49
CA SER A 236 -26.44 -4.16 -21.61
C SER A 236 -25.37 -3.13 -21.23
N GLU A 237 -25.21 -2.85 -19.92
CA GLU A 237 -24.20 -1.93 -19.40
C GLU A 237 -23.00 -2.64 -18.79
N LEU A 238 -23.14 -3.91 -18.43
CA LEU A 238 -22.14 -4.63 -17.62
C LEU A 238 -20.75 -4.68 -18.26
N GLU A 239 -20.67 -4.71 -19.60
CA GLU A 239 -19.39 -4.79 -20.33
C GLU A 239 -18.94 -3.45 -20.93
N LYS A 240 -19.72 -2.36 -20.78
CA LYS A 240 -19.31 -1.04 -21.28
C LYS A 240 -17.97 -0.65 -20.60
N THR A 241 -17.01 -0.20 -21.40
CA THR A 241 -15.67 0.22 -20.96
C THR A 241 -15.52 1.72 -21.14
N ASP A 242 -14.71 2.35 -20.30
CA ASP A 242 -14.49 3.80 -20.27
C ASP A 242 -15.81 4.56 -20.22
N ALA A 243 -16.70 4.10 -19.31
CA ALA A 243 -18.06 4.61 -19.16
C ALA A 243 -18.57 4.52 -17.72
N TRP A 244 -19.44 5.47 -17.34
CA TRP A 244 -20.28 5.41 -16.15
C TRP A 244 -21.47 4.48 -16.43
N ARG A 245 -21.77 3.56 -15.51
CA ARG A 245 -22.73 2.46 -15.70
C ARG A 245 -23.58 2.24 -14.46
N GLY A 246 -24.80 1.76 -14.67
CA GLY A 246 -25.74 1.39 -13.61
C GLY A 246 -26.16 2.57 -12.75
N ASP A 247 -27.12 3.36 -13.23
CA ASP A 247 -27.68 4.50 -12.47
C ASP A 247 -28.24 4.05 -11.11
N GLY A 248 -27.64 4.55 -10.02
CA GLY A 248 -27.93 4.17 -8.63
C GLY A 248 -27.02 3.08 -8.05
N CYS A 249 -26.36 2.26 -8.87
CA CYS A 249 -25.48 1.17 -8.38
C CYS A 249 -24.32 1.72 -7.53
N GLY A 250 -23.78 2.88 -7.90
CA GLY A 250 -22.71 3.54 -7.16
C GLY A 250 -23.16 3.98 -5.77
N ASP A 251 -24.40 4.45 -5.62
CA ASP A 251 -24.93 4.87 -4.32
C ASP A 251 -25.05 3.72 -3.32
N PHE A 252 -25.38 2.51 -3.80
CA PHE A 252 -25.49 1.34 -2.94
C PHE A 252 -24.15 0.95 -2.29
N ILE A 253 -23.02 1.18 -2.97
CA ILE A 253 -21.70 0.77 -2.48
C ILE A 253 -20.90 1.88 -1.78
N LYS A 254 -21.34 3.14 -1.87
CA LYS A 254 -20.74 4.26 -1.11
C LYS A 254 -20.83 4.03 0.39
N VAL A 255 -20.05 4.80 1.15
CA VAL A 255 -20.16 4.87 2.62
C VAL A 255 -21.61 5.16 3.03
N GLY A 256 -22.19 4.31 3.89
CA GLY A 256 -23.59 4.39 4.30
C GLY A 256 -24.62 3.88 3.27
N GLY A 257 -24.15 3.34 2.14
CA GLY A 257 -24.97 2.71 1.12
C GLY A 257 -25.53 1.36 1.56
N SER A 258 -26.62 0.93 0.92
CA SER A 258 -27.37 -0.27 1.30
C SER A 258 -26.63 -1.60 1.08
N ALA A 259 -25.55 -1.61 0.27
CA ALA A 259 -24.72 -2.81 0.06
C ALA A 259 -23.67 -3.01 1.17
N LEU A 260 -23.48 -2.01 2.05
CA LEU A 260 -22.49 -2.02 3.13
C LEU A 260 -21.04 -2.26 2.63
N PHE A 261 -20.77 -1.98 1.36
CA PHE A 261 -19.44 -2.13 0.75
C PHE A 261 -18.46 -1.05 1.23
N GLU A 262 -18.97 0.11 1.63
CA GLU A 262 -18.19 1.20 2.22
C GLU A 262 -17.03 1.67 1.31
N ALA A 263 -17.34 1.97 0.05
CA ALA A 263 -16.38 2.52 -0.90
C ALA A 263 -15.88 3.90 -0.41
N LYS A 264 -14.62 3.94 0.03
CA LYS A 264 -13.98 5.12 0.59
C LYS A 264 -13.39 5.99 -0.52
N MET A 265 -13.63 7.30 -0.46
CA MET A 265 -13.18 8.28 -1.47
C MET A 265 -11.72 8.69 -1.26
N GLY A 266 -10.80 7.72 -1.30
CA GLY A 266 -9.38 7.94 -1.01
C GLY A 266 -8.59 8.68 -2.09
N GLY A 267 -9.19 8.95 -3.25
CA GLY A 267 -8.45 9.42 -4.41
C GLY A 267 -7.48 8.36 -4.93
N CYS A 268 -6.49 8.79 -5.71
CA CYS A 268 -5.45 7.91 -6.25
C CYS A 268 -4.21 8.68 -6.65
N ASN A 269 -3.12 7.96 -6.94
CA ASN A 269 -1.97 8.47 -7.69
C ASN A 269 -2.13 8.02 -9.15
N ALA A 270 -2.78 8.86 -9.96
CA ALA A 270 -3.13 8.53 -11.34
C ALA A 270 -1.96 8.73 -12.31
N TRP A 271 -2.05 8.11 -13.48
CA TRP A 271 -1.15 8.40 -14.58
C TRP A 271 -1.28 9.86 -15.03
N SER A 272 -0.13 10.49 -15.31
CA SER A 272 -0.05 11.85 -15.84
C SER A 272 1.21 12.04 -16.68
N SER A 273 1.12 12.85 -17.73
CA SER A 273 2.28 13.24 -18.54
C SER A 273 3.18 14.28 -17.87
N SER A 274 2.67 15.00 -16.84
CA SER A 274 3.35 16.17 -16.26
C SER A 274 3.82 16.01 -14.82
N GLY A 275 3.57 14.89 -14.13
CA GLY A 275 3.83 14.86 -12.68
C GLY A 275 3.41 13.59 -11.95
N HIS A 276 3.75 13.50 -10.67
CA HIS A 276 2.97 12.72 -9.71
C HIS A 276 1.59 13.39 -9.62
N GLN A 277 0.52 12.61 -9.72
CA GLN A 277 -0.82 13.19 -9.74
C GLN A 277 -1.72 12.49 -8.74
N TYR A 278 -1.55 12.89 -7.48
CA TYR A 278 -2.52 12.60 -6.45
C TYR A 278 -3.79 13.42 -6.73
N ILE A 279 -4.90 12.75 -7.05
CA ILE A 279 -6.15 13.41 -7.48
C ILE A 279 -7.36 12.97 -6.68
N LEU A 280 -8.30 13.91 -6.50
CA LEU A 280 -9.69 13.67 -6.10
C LEU A 280 -9.86 12.91 -4.76
N GLN A 281 -8.91 13.08 -3.83
CA GLN A 281 -9.11 12.67 -2.44
C GLN A 281 -10.35 13.38 -1.86
N GLY A 282 -11.21 12.61 -1.20
CA GLY A 282 -12.47 13.09 -0.65
C GLY A 282 -13.61 13.14 -1.67
N GLU A 283 -13.33 13.00 -2.97
CA GLU A 283 -14.35 13.09 -4.02
C GLU A 283 -14.58 11.76 -4.76
N CYS A 284 -13.51 11.00 -4.98
CA CYS A 284 -13.54 9.73 -5.72
C CYS A 284 -12.79 8.61 -5.00
N GLY A 285 -13.28 7.39 -5.13
CA GLY A 285 -12.60 6.16 -4.74
C GLY A 285 -12.23 5.37 -5.98
N TYR A 286 -10.98 4.94 -6.07
CA TYR A 286 -10.46 4.19 -7.21
C TYR A 286 -9.94 2.83 -6.74
N PHE A 287 -10.37 1.78 -7.40
CA PHE A 287 -10.12 0.41 -6.97
C PHE A 287 -9.50 -0.40 -8.11
N TRP A 288 -8.40 -1.08 -7.80
CA TRP A 288 -7.80 -2.02 -8.73
C TRP A 288 -8.72 -3.19 -9.06
N THR A 289 -8.55 -3.67 -10.28
CA THR A 289 -8.82 -5.04 -10.64
C THR A 289 -7.51 -5.75 -10.99
N ASP A 290 -7.45 -7.10 -10.97
CA ASP A 290 -6.22 -7.87 -11.24
C ASP A 290 -5.90 -8.08 -12.73
N GLU A 291 -6.50 -7.29 -13.61
CA GLU A 291 -6.29 -7.38 -15.05
C GLU A 291 -5.04 -6.61 -15.47
N GLU A 292 -4.28 -7.24 -16.37
CA GLU A 292 -3.11 -6.65 -16.99
C GLU A 292 -2.97 -7.10 -18.44
N TRP A 293 -2.65 -6.16 -19.33
CA TRP A 293 -2.22 -6.46 -20.70
C TRP A 293 -1.24 -5.39 -21.21
N THR A 294 -0.56 -5.67 -22.31
CA THR A 294 0.35 -4.72 -22.97
C THR A 294 -0.19 -4.32 -24.33
N THR A 295 -0.22 -3.03 -24.63
CA THR A 295 -0.50 -2.49 -25.97
C THR A 295 0.73 -1.82 -26.56
N ILE A 296 0.81 -1.78 -27.89
CA ILE A 296 1.86 -1.04 -28.61
C ILE A 296 1.28 0.31 -29.00
N HIS A 297 1.84 1.38 -28.46
CA HIS A 297 1.53 2.74 -28.86
C HIS A 297 2.51 3.19 -29.94
N VAL A 298 1.99 3.63 -31.09
CA VAL A 298 2.81 4.18 -32.18
C VAL A 298 2.69 5.69 -32.14
N GLY A 299 3.75 6.37 -31.68
CA GLY A 299 3.84 7.82 -31.72
C GLY A 299 4.22 8.29 -33.12
N ASN A 300 3.38 9.12 -33.73
CA ASN A 300 3.76 9.85 -34.94
C ASN A 300 4.60 11.05 -34.50
N ASN A 301 5.86 11.08 -34.91
CA ASN A 301 6.73 12.22 -34.67
C ASN A 301 6.31 13.35 -35.63
N THR A 302 5.47 14.28 -35.19
CA THR A 302 5.02 15.41 -36.03
C THR A 302 6.02 16.56 -36.08
N ASP A 303 7.10 16.49 -35.30
CA ASP A 303 8.08 17.57 -35.16
C ASP A 303 9.44 17.15 -35.71
N SER A 304 9.61 17.20 -37.04
CA SER A 304 10.81 17.69 -37.75
C SER A 304 10.82 17.18 -39.18
N ASP A 305 11.01 18.09 -40.14
CA ASP A 305 11.00 17.89 -41.59
C ASP A 305 12.02 16.87 -42.17
N ASP A 306 12.69 16.04 -41.38
CA ASP A 306 13.78 15.17 -41.88
C ASP A 306 13.96 13.83 -41.14
N ASN A 307 12.99 13.36 -40.34
CA ASN A 307 13.11 12.03 -39.73
C ASN A 307 11.75 11.33 -39.51
N GLU A 308 11.30 10.60 -40.53
CA GLU A 308 10.18 9.64 -40.43
C GLU A 308 10.60 8.43 -39.57
N GLY A 309 10.72 8.65 -38.26
CA GLY A 309 10.86 7.59 -37.27
C GLY A 309 9.55 7.42 -36.52
N SER A 310 8.89 6.26 -36.66
CA SER A 310 7.81 5.87 -35.74
C SER A 310 8.45 5.41 -34.43
N SER A 311 8.04 6.02 -33.30
CA SER A 311 8.40 5.50 -31.99
C SER A 311 7.34 4.50 -31.55
N GLN A 312 7.75 3.29 -31.18
CA GLN A 312 6.87 2.27 -30.61
C GLN A 312 7.14 2.16 -29.11
N GLU A 313 6.10 2.36 -28.31
CA GLU A 313 6.13 2.23 -26.86
C GLU A 313 5.23 1.06 -26.43
N ASN A 314 5.78 0.10 -25.70
CA ASN A 314 4.97 -0.92 -25.03
C ASN A 314 4.37 -0.31 -23.76
N VAL A 315 3.05 -0.28 -23.67
CA VAL A 315 2.32 0.31 -22.55
C VAL A 315 1.57 -0.79 -21.80
N ARG A 316 1.91 -0.99 -20.52
CA ARG A 316 1.14 -1.86 -19.62
C ARG A 316 -0.14 -1.17 -19.21
N GLN A 317 -1.25 -1.88 -19.26
CA GLN A 317 -2.57 -1.38 -18.91
C GLN A 317 -3.28 -2.34 -17.97
N GLY A 318 -4.24 -1.82 -17.21
CA GLY A 318 -5.15 -2.58 -16.36
C GLY A 318 -6.54 -1.98 -16.34
N ILE A 319 -7.43 -2.58 -15.57
CA ILE A 319 -8.80 -2.08 -15.36
C ILE A 319 -8.93 -1.55 -13.93
N ILE A 320 -9.76 -0.53 -13.78
CA ILE A 320 -10.16 0.00 -12.47
C ILE A 320 -11.67 0.16 -12.39
N ARG A 321 -12.16 0.23 -11.14
CA ARG A 321 -13.44 0.85 -10.84
C ARG A 321 -13.24 2.20 -10.19
N GLN A 322 -14.10 3.15 -10.53
CA GLN A 322 -14.20 4.43 -9.85
C GLN A 322 -15.63 4.65 -9.35
N VAL A 323 -15.73 5.10 -8.10
CA VAL A 323 -16.97 5.58 -7.48
C VAL A 323 -16.73 7.05 -7.12
N ALA A 324 -17.72 7.92 -7.33
CA ALA A 324 -17.61 9.35 -7.06
C ALA A 324 -18.79 9.87 -6.25
N LEU A 325 -18.57 10.87 -5.38
CA LEU A 325 -19.65 11.50 -4.63
C LEU A 325 -20.70 12.15 -5.54
N TYR A 326 -20.27 12.71 -6.68
CA TYR A 326 -21.12 13.44 -7.61
C TYR A 326 -21.80 12.56 -8.68
N SER A 327 -21.62 11.24 -8.65
CA SER A 327 -22.21 10.32 -9.63
C SER A 327 -22.88 9.13 -8.93
N PRO A 328 -24.15 8.81 -9.23
CA PRO A 328 -24.81 7.62 -8.69
C PRO A 328 -24.36 6.32 -9.39
N MET A 329 -23.54 6.43 -10.42
CA MET A 329 -23.09 5.32 -11.25
C MET A 329 -21.72 4.77 -10.81
N ILE A 330 -21.32 3.63 -11.38
CA ILE A 330 -19.97 3.06 -11.23
C ILE A 330 -19.23 3.23 -12.55
N TRP A 331 -18.04 3.84 -12.52
CA TRP A 331 -17.17 3.92 -13.68
C TRP A 331 -16.34 2.66 -13.81
N ARG A 332 -16.28 2.10 -15.02
CA ARG A 332 -15.31 1.06 -15.40
C ARG A 332 -14.43 1.65 -16.48
N GLY A 333 -13.12 1.66 -16.27
CA GLY A 333 -12.19 2.25 -17.22
C GLY A 333 -10.84 1.54 -17.25
N THR A 334 -10.11 1.82 -18.31
CA THR A 334 -8.72 1.37 -18.47
C THR A 334 -7.76 2.40 -17.89
N THR A 335 -6.62 1.94 -17.42
CA THR A 335 -5.55 2.79 -16.91
C THR A 335 -4.19 2.23 -17.29
N ARG A 336 -3.16 3.07 -17.33
CA ARG A 336 -1.77 2.62 -17.45
C ARG A 336 -1.28 2.10 -16.10
N LEU A 337 -0.43 1.08 -16.09
CA LEU A 337 0.16 0.56 -14.85
C LEU A 337 1.43 1.33 -14.44
N ASP A 338 2.14 1.86 -15.43
CA ASP A 338 3.36 2.63 -15.27
C ASP A 338 3.37 3.85 -16.20
N GLY A 339 4.15 4.85 -15.82
CA GLY A 339 4.54 5.94 -16.73
C GLY A 339 5.92 6.46 -16.33
N ASN A 340 6.81 6.73 -17.29
CA ASN A 340 8.13 7.40 -17.10
C ASN A 340 8.81 7.17 -15.73
N GLY A 341 8.91 5.92 -15.26
CA GLY A 341 9.55 5.56 -13.99
C GLY A 341 8.75 5.85 -12.71
N ARG A 342 7.43 6.01 -12.81
CA ARG A 342 6.51 6.34 -11.71
C ARG A 342 5.38 5.31 -11.59
N PRO A 343 5.02 4.89 -10.37
CA PRO A 343 3.94 3.96 -10.15
C PRO A 343 2.59 4.68 -10.18
N VAL A 344 1.63 4.11 -10.91
CA VAL A 344 0.21 4.45 -10.79
C VAL A 344 -0.35 3.65 -9.63
N CYS A 345 -1.05 4.28 -8.70
CA CYS A 345 -1.50 3.64 -7.47
C CYS A 345 -2.97 3.89 -7.15
N TYR A 346 -3.70 2.81 -6.88
CA TYR A 346 -5.12 2.81 -6.50
C TYR A 346 -5.33 2.03 -5.21
N SER A 347 -6.50 2.17 -4.59
CA SER A 347 -6.89 1.37 -3.43
C SER A 347 -7.16 -0.08 -3.84
N VAL A 348 -7.02 -1.02 -2.90
CA VAL A 348 -7.37 -2.43 -3.10
C VAL A 348 -8.50 -2.80 -2.16
N ARG A 349 -9.52 -3.45 -2.69
CA ARG A 349 -10.71 -3.90 -1.95
C ARG A 349 -10.80 -5.40 -2.06
N CYS A 350 -10.14 -6.14 -1.15
CA CYS A 350 -9.97 -7.59 -1.33
C CYS A 350 -11.31 -8.32 -1.33
N VAL A 351 -11.36 -9.40 -2.12
CA VAL A 351 -12.55 -10.26 -2.27
C VAL A 351 -12.17 -11.73 -2.14
N LYS A 352 -13.13 -12.57 -1.79
CA LYS A 352 -13.09 -14.03 -1.94
C LYS A 352 -14.51 -14.56 -2.20
N ASP A 353 -14.62 -15.79 -2.66
CA ASP A 353 -15.94 -16.41 -2.85
C ASP A 353 -16.57 -16.78 -1.49
N ALA A 354 -17.88 -16.60 -1.38
CA ALA A 354 -18.67 -17.14 -0.28
C ALA A 354 -18.74 -18.67 -0.42
N ARG A 355 -18.58 -19.39 0.69
CA ARG A 355 -18.58 -20.86 0.71
C ARG A 355 -19.97 -21.45 0.60
#